data_AF-A0A3D1SWN0-F1
#
_entry.id   AF-A0A3D1SWN0-F1
#
_cell.length_a   1.000
_cell.length_b   1.000
_cell.length_c   1.000
_cell.angle_alpha   90.00
_cell.angle_beta   90.00
_cell.angle_gamma   90.00
#
_symmetry.space_group_name_H-M   'P 1'
#
loop_
_entity.id
_entity.type
_entity.pdbx_description
1 polymer ?
#
loop_
_entity_poly.entity_id
_entity_poly.type
_entity_poly.pdbx_seq_one_letter_code
_entity_poly.pdbx_strand_id
1 'polypeptide(L)'
;MANPLIEVQIEEQVQAPQDPLAAASSIERVEVRGKITQVTYGDNKKIRSIFVVADAADRGSYDQANVIIDGDTKIYKGYTDQELKASDLKEGTTVAVAFTDDPRIMIYPPSAKARTIRVMDMDAQEQAAEQAQELEQQQANAIIFENSAYGFSFALPAGWEGYRIVAEQWEGLSLENRPSGAVVGSDKSAETVKIAESGPILNIRHPQWTAEKPRQDIPIMIFTMAQWEALQSEKFHIGAAPMGPKELGRNSKYVFALPARYNYAFPEGFEEVDAILESGALKAY
;
A
#
# COMPACT_ATOMS: atom_id res chain seq x y z
N MET A 1 43.73 69.95 -3.90
CA MET A 1 42.84 70.24 -2.75
C MET A 1 41.44 70.48 -3.28
N ALA A 2 40.57 69.48 -3.16
CA ALA A 2 39.10 69.63 -3.09
C ALA A 2 38.54 68.24 -2.72
N ASN A 3 37.80 68.21 -1.63
CA ASN A 3 37.28 67.03 -0.91
C ASN A 3 36.12 66.36 -1.69
N PRO A 4 35.94 65.04 -1.60
CA PRO A 4 34.90 64.33 -2.34
C PRO A 4 33.49 64.48 -1.73
N LEU A 5 32.51 64.27 -2.60
CA LEU A 5 31.07 64.31 -2.38
C LEU A 5 30.61 63.45 -1.20
N ILE A 6 29.77 64.03 -0.34
CA ILE A 6 28.98 63.32 0.67
C ILE A 6 27.76 62.74 -0.06
N GLU A 7 27.73 61.42 -0.20
CA GLU A 7 26.59 60.66 -0.71
C GLU A 7 25.70 60.30 0.49
N VAL A 8 24.48 60.84 0.52
CA VAL A 8 23.47 60.56 1.56
C VAL A 8 22.80 59.25 1.18
N GLN A 9 23.03 58.19 1.96
CA GLN A 9 22.27 56.94 1.87
C GLN A 9 20.81 57.22 2.26
N ILE A 10 19.90 56.99 1.32
CA ILE A 10 18.46 56.88 1.58
C ILE A 10 18.24 55.40 1.92
N GLU A 11 18.02 55.08 3.20
CA GLU A 11 17.54 53.75 3.58
C GLU A 11 16.11 53.59 3.06
N GLU A 12 15.97 52.90 1.93
CA GLU A 12 14.70 52.34 1.50
C GLU A 12 14.33 51.22 2.49
N GLN A 13 13.42 51.54 3.40
CA GLN A 13 12.75 50.57 4.26
C GLN A 13 12.02 49.57 3.35
N VAL A 14 12.67 48.44 3.06
CA VAL A 14 12.06 47.31 2.36
C VAL A 14 10.94 46.78 3.26
N GLN A 15 9.71 47.19 2.97
CA GLN A 15 8.50 46.60 3.52
C GLN A 15 8.57 45.09 3.21
N ALA A 16 8.66 44.27 4.27
CA ALA A 16 8.65 42.82 4.14
C ALA A 16 7.45 42.36 3.29
N PRO A 17 7.61 41.32 2.45
CA PRO A 17 6.52 40.81 1.64
C PRO A 17 5.35 40.44 2.55
N GLN A 18 4.23 41.13 2.38
CA GLN A 18 2.98 40.82 3.05
C GLN A 18 2.58 39.40 2.64
N ASP A 19 2.55 38.49 3.61
CA ASP A 19 2.13 37.11 3.42
C ASP A 19 0.71 37.08 2.81
N PRO A 20 0.52 36.51 1.61
CA PRO A 20 -0.81 36.40 1.01
C PRO A 20 -1.78 35.54 1.85
N LEU A 21 -1.30 34.73 2.82
CA LEU A 21 -2.16 34.06 3.81
C LEU A 21 -2.80 35.02 4.82
N ALA A 22 -2.20 36.18 5.09
CA ALA A 22 -2.68 37.11 6.10
C ALA A 22 -3.93 37.91 5.65
N ALA A 23 -4.19 37.99 4.34
CA ALA A 23 -5.25 38.84 3.79
C ALA A 23 -6.61 38.15 3.62
N ALA A 24 -6.68 36.81 3.67
CA ALA A 24 -7.95 36.06 3.58
C ALA A 24 -8.59 35.73 4.95
N SER A 25 -7.94 36.15 6.04
CA SER A 25 -8.32 35.81 7.40
C SER A 25 -9.11 36.93 8.08
N SER A 26 -10.39 37.05 7.74
CA SER A 26 -11.37 37.20 8.81
C SER A 26 -11.69 35.79 9.30
N ILE A 27 -10.71 35.09 9.89
CA ILE A 27 -10.84 33.69 10.30
C ILE A 27 -12.02 33.61 11.27
N GLU A 28 -13.12 33.05 10.79
CA GLU A 28 -14.23 32.62 11.63
C GLU A 28 -13.64 31.76 12.74
N ARG A 29 -13.98 32.08 13.99
CA ARG A 29 -13.47 31.36 15.15
C ARG A 29 -13.84 29.89 15.02
N VAL A 30 -12.83 29.02 15.00
CA VAL A 30 -13.03 27.57 15.01
C VAL A 30 -13.54 27.17 16.39
N GLU A 31 -14.78 26.67 16.41
CA GLU A 31 -15.49 26.30 17.63
C GLU A 31 -15.20 24.86 18.03
N VAL A 32 -15.08 23.97 17.05
CA VAL A 32 -14.62 22.59 17.26
C VAL A 32 -13.78 22.17 16.07
N ARG A 33 -12.68 21.48 16.34
CA ARG A 33 -11.84 20.84 15.33
C ARG A 33 -11.57 19.42 15.79
N GLY A 34 -11.84 18.44 14.93
CA GLY A 34 -11.79 17.05 15.34
C GLY A 34 -12.37 16.09 14.30
N LYS A 35 -12.49 14.82 14.69
CA LYS A 35 -13.05 13.78 13.84
C LYS A 35 -14.56 13.71 13.97
N ILE A 36 -15.24 13.50 12.85
CA ILE A 36 -16.65 13.09 12.85
C ILE A 36 -16.73 11.67 13.39
N THR A 37 -17.44 11.45 14.48
CA THR A 37 -17.63 10.12 15.08
C THR A 37 -19.05 9.59 14.91
N GLN A 38 -19.99 10.44 14.47
CA GLN A 38 -21.33 10.03 14.13
C GLN A 38 -21.94 10.98 13.08
N VAL A 39 -22.63 10.42 12.09
CA VAL A 39 -23.44 11.17 11.14
C VAL A 39 -24.92 10.86 11.35
N THR A 40 -25.74 11.89 11.58
CA THR A 40 -27.19 11.75 11.77
C THR A 40 -27.93 12.23 10.53
N TYR A 41 -28.80 11.37 10.00
CA TYR A 41 -29.62 11.65 8.82
C TYR A 41 -31.02 12.12 9.24
N GLY A 42 -31.53 13.12 8.55
CA GLY A 42 -32.93 13.55 8.61
C GLY A 42 -33.75 12.98 7.45
N ASP A 43 -34.84 13.67 7.12
CA ASP A 43 -35.73 13.27 6.04
C ASP A 43 -34.99 13.16 4.70
N ASN A 44 -35.45 12.23 3.85
CA ASN A 44 -34.87 11.97 2.53
C ASN A 44 -33.37 11.61 2.55
N LYS A 45 -32.87 11.04 3.67
CA LYS A 45 -31.45 10.69 3.87
C LYS A 45 -30.49 11.88 3.73
N LYS A 46 -30.95 13.12 3.96
CA LYS A 46 -30.06 14.27 4.04
C LYS A 46 -29.35 14.29 5.39
N ILE A 47 -28.08 14.61 5.40
CA ILE A 47 -27.32 14.77 6.65
C ILE A 47 -27.88 15.97 7.41
N ARG A 48 -28.31 15.73 8.64
CA ARG A 48 -28.92 16.73 9.54
C ARG A 48 -27.93 17.25 10.55
N SER A 49 -27.07 16.37 11.08
CA SER A 49 -26.02 16.77 12.00
C SER A 49 -24.86 15.79 11.99
N ILE A 50 -23.71 16.26 12.44
CA ILE A 50 -22.51 15.47 12.68
C ILE A 50 -22.08 15.64 14.13
N PHE A 51 -21.59 14.57 14.76
CA PHE A 51 -20.95 14.66 16.06
C PHE A 51 -19.44 14.71 15.87
N VAL A 52 -18.81 15.77 16.36
CA VAL A 52 -17.37 16.01 16.20
C VAL A 52 -16.69 15.90 17.56
N VAL A 53 -15.60 15.11 17.61
CA VAL A 53 -14.77 14.92 18.80
C VAL A 53 -13.35 15.37 18.47
N ALA A 54 -12.87 16.36 19.23
CA ALA A 54 -11.54 16.91 19.12
C ALA A 54 -10.48 15.96 19.72
N ASP A 55 -9.28 16.04 19.15
CA ASP A 55 -8.08 15.59 19.85
C ASP A 55 -7.69 16.66 20.89
N ALA A 56 -7.18 16.23 22.05
CA ALA A 56 -6.79 17.11 23.15
C ALA A 56 -5.78 18.19 22.74
N ALA A 57 -4.96 17.92 21.72
CA ALA A 57 -3.91 18.83 21.25
C ALA A 57 -4.37 19.91 20.24
N ASP A 58 -5.52 19.74 19.59
CA ASP A 58 -5.96 20.60 18.46
C ASP A 58 -7.48 20.88 18.54
N ARG A 59 -7.92 21.33 19.72
CA ARG A 59 -9.33 21.67 20.01
C ARG A 59 -9.64 23.12 19.65
N GLY A 60 -10.88 23.34 19.19
CA GLY A 60 -11.49 24.67 19.15
C GLY A 60 -11.93 25.11 20.54
N SER A 61 -12.96 25.96 20.60
CA SER A 61 -13.64 26.31 21.85
C SER A 61 -14.19 25.10 22.63
N TYR A 62 -14.54 24.03 21.92
CA TYR A 62 -15.12 22.80 22.47
C TYR A 62 -14.30 21.58 22.07
N ASP A 63 -14.23 20.62 22.99
CA ASP A 63 -13.66 19.29 22.78
C ASP A 63 -14.63 18.34 22.09
N GLN A 64 -15.93 18.53 22.24
CA GLN A 64 -16.96 17.80 21.52
C GLN A 64 -18.13 18.71 21.18
N ALA A 65 -18.75 18.50 20.03
CA ALA A 65 -19.97 19.22 19.69
C ALA A 65 -20.87 18.43 18.74
N ASN A 66 -22.18 18.64 18.87
CA ASN A 66 -23.16 18.24 17.89
C ASN A 66 -23.42 19.41 16.93
N VAL A 67 -23.01 19.23 15.68
CA VAL A 67 -23.00 20.26 14.65
C VAL A 67 -24.21 20.07 13.76
N ILE A 68 -25.15 21.01 13.81
CA ILE A 68 -26.36 21.00 12.98
C ILE A 68 -26.01 21.58 11.60
N ILE A 69 -26.45 20.88 10.55
CA ILE A 69 -26.23 21.25 9.15
C ILE A 69 -27.58 21.58 8.54
N ASP A 70 -27.68 22.75 7.91
CA ASP A 70 -28.87 23.19 7.19
C ASP A 70 -28.50 23.71 5.78
N GLY A 71 -29.44 24.40 5.13
CA GLY A 71 -29.24 24.89 3.76
C GLY A 71 -28.26 26.06 3.65
N ASP A 72 -27.96 26.73 4.77
CA ASP A 72 -27.08 27.90 4.82
C ASP A 72 -25.64 27.51 5.23
N THR A 73 -25.45 26.30 5.78
CA THR A 73 -24.13 25.77 6.12
C THR A 73 -23.24 25.66 4.87
N LYS A 74 -22.09 26.32 4.91
CA LYS A 74 -21.05 26.23 3.88
C LYS A 74 -20.03 25.15 4.23
N ILE A 75 -19.71 24.29 3.27
CA ILE A 75 -18.75 23.19 3.47
C ILE A 75 -17.64 23.37 2.46
N TYR A 76 -16.38 23.43 2.91
CA TYR A 76 -15.22 23.67 2.05
C TYR A 76 -14.15 22.60 2.20
N LYS A 77 -13.37 22.40 1.13
CA LYS A 77 -12.13 21.62 1.18
C LYS A 77 -11.02 22.43 1.85
N GLY A 78 -10.55 21.98 3.00
CA GLY A 78 -9.48 22.61 3.77
C GLY A 78 -9.68 24.12 3.94
N TYR A 79 -8.61 24.89 3.73
CA TYR A 79 -8.63 26.36 3.72
C TYR A 79 -8.83 26.97 2.32
N THR A 80 -9.41 26.19 1.39
CA THR A 80 -9.72 26.66 0.03
C THR A 80 -11.15 27.20 -0.06
N ASP A 81 -11.50 27.75 -1.23
CA ASP A 81 -12.85 28.20 -1.60
C ASP A 81 -13.65 27.12 -2.36
N GLN A 82 -13.12 25.89 -2.48
CA GLN A 82 -13.82 24.79 -3.13
C GLN A 82 -14.95 24.29 -2.22
N GLU A 83 -16.20 24.57 -2.59
CA GLU A 83 -17.39 24.06 -1.89
C GLU A 83 -17.56 22.54 -2.08
N LEU A 84 -17.90 21.86 -0.99
CA LEU A 84 -18.19 20.43 -0.92
C LEU A 84 -19.67 20.20 -0.61
N LYS A 85 -20.12 18.96 -0.79
CA LYS A 85 -21.49 18.56 -0.46
C LYS A 85 -21.55 18.02 0.95
N ALA A 86 -22.71 18.15 1.60
CA ALA A 86 -22.93 17.52 2.91
C ALA A 86 -22.67 16.01 2.88
N SER A 87 -22.93 15.33 1.74
CA SER A 87 -22.64 13.91 1.53
C SER A 87 -21.17 13.52 1.65
N ASP A 88 -20.26 14.49 1.58
CA ASP A 88 -18.82 14.26 1.71
C ASP A 88 -18.38 14.18 3.18
N LEU A 89 -19.27 14.55 4.12
CA LEU A 89 -19.06 14.42 5.56
C LEU A 89 -19.32 12.99 6.03
N LYS A 90 -18.26 12.22 6.24
CA LYS A 90 -18.32 10.82 6.68
C LYS A 90 -17.68 10.65 8.06
N GLU A 91 -18.08 9.60 8.77
CA GLU A 91 -17.37 9.20 10.00
C GLU A 91 -15.87 8.99 9.72
N GLY A 92 -15.02 9.41 10.67
CA GLY A 92 -13.57 9.43 10.56
C GLY A 92 -12.97 10.70 9.96
N THR A 93 -13.76 11.47 9.20
CA THR A 93 -13.33 12.72 8.54
C THR A 93 -12.95 13.77 9.56
N THR A 94 -11.80 14.43 9.37
CA THR A 94 -11.35 15.51 10.23
C THR A 94 -11.90 16.83 9.74
N VAL A 95 -12.60 17.57 10.59
CA VAL A 95 -13.23 18.84 10.24
C VAL A 95 -12.86 19.94 11.22
N ALA A 96 -12.85 21.18 10.73
CA ALA A 96 -12.86 22.39 11.54
C ALA A 96 -14.18 23.13 11.32
N VAL A 97 -14.90 23.43 12.40
CA VAL A 97 -16.27 23.95 12.35
C VAL A 97 -16.33 25.33 13.00
N ALA A 98 -16.94 26.27 12.30
CA ALA A 98 -17.36 27.55 12.84
C ALA A 98 -18.89 27.55 12.99
N PHE A 99 -19.38 27.93 14.16
CA PHE A 99 -20.81 28.03 14.41
C PHE A 99 -21.36 29.40 14.01
N THR A 100 -22.66 29.44 13.72
CA THR A 100 -23.41 30.68 13.56
C THR A 100 -23.51 31.44 14.88
N ASP A 101 -23.85 32.73 14.83
CA ASP A 101 -24.10 33.54 16.04
C ASP A 101 -25.50 33.30 16.65
N ASP A 102 -26.31 32.42 16.03
CA ASP A 102 -27.61 31.99 16.54
C ASP A 102 -27.52 31.40 17.98
N PRO A 103 -28.61 31.49 18.77
CA PRO A 103 -28.72 30.78 20.03
C PRO A 103 -28.42 29.29 19.87
N ARG A 104 -27.56 28.76 20.75
CA ARG A 104 -27.14 27.36 20.76
C ARG A 104 -27.48 26.68 22.07
N ILE A 105 -27.64 25.37 22.02
CA ILE A 105 -27.93 24.57 23.21
C ILE A 105 -26.61 24.30 23.92
N MET A 106 -26.43 24.89 25.11
CA MET A 106 -25.21 24.78 25.91
C MET A 106 -25.19 23.57 26.86
N ILE A 107 -26.12 22.62 26.68
CA ILE A 107 -26.09 21.34 27.40
C ILE A 107 -24.93 20.54 26.81
N TYR A 108 -23.97 20.15 27.66
CA TYR A 108 -22.75 19.49 27.20
C TYR A 108 -23.03 18.05 26.70
N PRO A 109 -22.58 17.67 25.49
CA PRO A 109 -21.81 18.48 24.53
C PRO A 109 -22.71 19.49 23.78
N PRO A 110 -22.25 20.72 23.56
CA PRO A 110 -23.06 21.78 22.96
C PRO A 110 -23.59 21.39 21.57
N SER A 111 -24.79 21.87 21.26
CA SER A 111 -25.40 21.71 19.93
C SER A 111 -25.65 23.07 19.29
N ALA A 112 -25.08 23.29 18.10
CA ALA A 112 -25.16 24.56 17.38
C ALA A 112 -25.18 24.35 15.85
N LYS A 113 -25.74 25.32 15.12
CA LYS A 113 -25.69 25.32 13.65
C LYS A 113 -24.31 25.71 13.17
N ALA A 114 -23.81 24.98 12.16
CA ALA A 114 -22.60 25.36 11.47
C ALA A 114 -22.86 26.52 10.50
N ARG A 115 -22.04 27.56 10.62
CA ARG A 115 -21.84 28.54 9.55
C ARG A 115 -20.97 27.91 8.47
N THR A 116 -19.82 27.38 8.90
CA THR A 116 -18.81 26.81 8.02
C THR A 116 -18.27 25.50 8.57
N ILE A 117 -18.08 24.52 7.68
CA ILE A 117 -17.37 23.26 7.95
C ILE A 117 -16.21 23.15 6.95
N ARG A 118 -14.97 23.03 7.43
CA ARG A 118 -13.78 22.81 6.60
C ARG A 118 -13.30 21.38 6.76
N VAL A 119 -13.23 20.63 5.68
CA VAL A 119 -12.75 19.24 5.66
C VAL A 119 -11.24 19.22 5.52
N MET A 120 -10.54 18.74 6.54
CA MET A 120 -9.09 18.92 6.71
C MET A 120 -8.23 17.78 6.16
N ASP A 121 -8.81 16.59 5.98
CA ASP A 121 -8.11 15.37 5.56
C ASP A 121 -8.47 14.92 4.14
N MET A 122 -9.05 15.82 3.32
CA MET A 122 -9.51 15.47 1.98
C MET A 122 -8.36 15.05 1.06
N ASP A 123 -7.19 15.68 1.14
CA ASP A 123 -6.04 15.29 0.30
C ASP A 123 -5.55 13.87 0.62
N ALA A 124 -5.59 13.47 1.90
CA ALA A 124 -5.26 12.11 2.31
C ALA A 124 -6.33 11.10 1.86
N GLN A 125 -7.60 11.50 1.86
CA GLN A 125 -8.71 10.67 1.35
C GLN A 125 -8.65 10.52 -0.17
N GLU A 126 -8.33 11.58 -0.91
CA GLU A 126 -8.15 11.57 -2.36
C GLU A 126 -6.97 10.68 -2.76
N GLN A 127 -5.82 10.81 -2.10
CA GLN A 127 -4.67 9.93 -2.35
C GLN A 127 -4.98 8.46 -2.04
N ALA A 128 -5.71 8.17 -0.97
CA ALA A 128 -6.13 6.81 -0.65
C ALA A 128 -7.13 6.26 -1.68
N ALA A 129 -8.03 7.11 -2.19
CA ALA A 129 -8.98 6.74 -3.23
C ALA A 129 -8.30 6.51 -4.58
N GLU A 130 -7.33 7.34 -4.96
CA GLU A 130 -6.51 7.17 -6.17
C GLU A 130 -5.70 5.88 -6.10
N GLN A 131 -5.02 5.60 -4.98
CA GLN A 131 -4.30 4.34 -4.78
C GLN A 131 -5.24 3.12 -4.82
N ALA A 132 -6.42 3.22 -4.19
CA ALA A 132 -7.40 2.14 -4.24
C ALA A 132 -7.91 1.89 -5.66
N GLN A 133 -8.16 2.96 -6.43
CA GLN A 133 -8.57 2.85 -7.83
C GLN A 133 -7.46 2.30 -8.73
N GLU A 134 -6.20 2.69 -8.52
CA GLU A 134 -5.06 2.15 -9.26
C GLU A 134 -4.89 0.65 -8.97
N LEU A 135 -5.00 0.24 -7.70
CA LEU A 135 -4.95 -1.18 -7.32
C LEU A 135 -6.10 -1.98 -7.91
N GLU A 136 -7.32 -1.43 -7.88
CA GLU A 136 -8.50 -2.08 -8.47
C GLU A 136 -8.38 -2.19 -9.99
N GLN A 137 -7.85 -1.17 -10.68
CA GLN A 137 -7.57 -1.23 -12.12
C GLN A 137 -6.46 -2.23 -12.45
N GLN A 138 -5.39 -2.27 -11.66
CA GLN A 138 -4.34 -3.28 -11.82
C GLN A 138 -4.89 -4.69 -11.64
N GLN A 139 -5.82 -4.87 -10.70
CA GLN A 139 -6.48 -6.16 -10.46
C GLN A 139 -7.50 -6.51 -11.54
N ALA A 140 -8.21 -5.52 -12.10
CA ALA A 140 -9.14 -5.70 -13.22
C ALA A 140 -8.42 -6.05 -14.53
N ASN A 141 -7.21 -5.54 -14.72
CA ASN A 141 -6.36 -5.83 -15.88
C ASN A 141 -5.41 -7.01 -15.66
N ALA A 142 -5.56 -7.74 -14.55
CA ALA A 142 -4.73 -8.89 -14.26
C ALA A 142 -5.06 -10.05 -15.23
N ILE A 143 -4.02 -10.60 -15.85
CA ILE A 143 -4.09 -11.80 -16.67
C ILE A 143 -4.00 -12.99 -15.71
N ILE A 144 -5.03 -13.83 -15.71
CA ILE A 144 -5.05 -15.00 -14.83
C ILE A 144 -4.45 -16.20 -15.56
N PHE A 145 -3.27 -16.64 -15.09
CA PHE A 145 -2.77 -17.96 -15.42
C PHE A 145 -3.45 -18.99 -14.54
N GLU A 146 -4.23 -19.89 -15.13
CA GLU A 146 -4.87 -20.99 -14.40
C GLU A 146 -4.16 -22.32 -14.65
N ASN A 147 -3.90 -23.07 -13.57
CA ASN A 147 -3.40 -24.43 -13.63
C ASN A 147 -4.29 -25.36 -12.82
N SER A 148 -5.34 -25.86 -13.47
CA SER A 148 -6.29 -26.78 -12.85
C SER A 148 -5.70 -28.17 -12.56
N ALA A 149 -4.56 -28.53 -13.19
CA ALA A 149 -3.89 -29.81 -12.93
C ALA A 149 -3.31 -29.87 -11.50
N TYR A 150 -2.77 -28.75 -11.03
CA TYR A 150 -2.24 -28.63 -9.67
C TYR A 150 -3.17 -27.88 -8.71
N GLY A 151 -4.20 -27.20 -9.21
CA GLY A 151 -5.19 -26.51 -8.38
C GLY A 151 -4.69 -25.14 -7.88
N PHE A 152 -4.21 -24.31 -8.80
CA PHE A 152 -3.90 -22.92 -8.48
C PHE A 152 -4.15 -21.99 -9.66
N SER A 153 -4.27 -20.71 -9.34
CA SER A 153 -4.21 -19.61 -10.29
C SER A 153 -3.13 -18.61 -9.88
N PHE A 154 -2.61 -17.87 -10.85
CA PHE A 154 -1.59 -16.86 -10.65
C PHE A 154 -1.97 -15.60 -11.42
N ALA A 155 -2.11 -14.48 -10.70
CA ALA A 155 -2.42 -13.18 -11.30
C ALA A 155 -1.15 -12.52 -11.84
N LEU A 156 -1.14 -12.20 -13.13
CA LEU A 156 -0.04 -11.55 -13.82
C LEU A 156 -0.47 -10.14 -14.24
N PRO A 157 0.42 -9.13 -14.21
CA PRO A 157 0.08 -7.81 -14.70
C PRO A 157 -0.05 -7.81 -16.23
N ALA A 158 -0.73 -6.80 -16.79
CA ALA A 158 -1.01 -6.70 -18.22
C ALA A 158 0.25 -6.81 -19.12
N GLY A 159 1.41 -6.37 -18.64
CA GLY A 159 2.69 -6.49 -19.37
C GLY A 159 3.15 -7.93 -19.64
N TRP A 160 2.54 -8.92 -18.97
CA TRP A 160 2.81 -10.34 -19.18
C TRP A 160 1.92 -10.97 -20.24
N GLU A 161 1.14 -10.19 -20.99
CA GLU A 161 0.37 -10.71 -22.12
C GLU A 161 1.28 -11.46 -23.12
N GLY A 162 0.92 -12.71 -23.41
CA GLY A 162 1.76 -13.59 -24.23
C GLY A 162 2.86 -14.33 -23.46
N TYR A 163 2.81 -14.39 -22.12
CA TYR A 163 3.68 -15.24 -21.32
C TYR A 163 3.64 -16.71 -21.79
N ARG A 164 4.71 -17.46 -21.48
CA ARG A 164 4.79 -18.89 -21.77
C ARG A 164 5.08 -19.68 -20.51
N ILE A 165 4.65 -20.94 -20.46
CA ILE A 165 5.02 -21.85 -19.38
C ILE A 165 6.15 -22.75 -19.86
N VAL A 166 7.23 -22.79 -19.08
CA VAL A 166 8.35 -23.71 -19.30
C VAL A 166 8.43 -24.66 -18.12
N ALA A 167 8.25 -25.94 -18.40
CA ALA A 167 8.28 -26.99 -17.40
C ALA A 167 9.70 -27.52 -17.22
N GLU A 168 10.13 -27.58 -15.96
CA GLU A 168 11.42 -28.10 -15.51
C GLU A 168 11.19 -29.01 -14.30
N GLN A 169 12.27 -29.53 -13.72
CA GLN A 169 12.21 -30.37 -12.52
C GLN A 169 13.23 -29.90 -11.48
N TRP A 170 12.86 -29.99 -10.21
CA TRP A 170 13.78 -29.89 -9.10
C TRP A 170 14.22 -31.28 -8.65
N GLU A 171 15.45 -31.39 -8.16
CA GLU A 171 16.01 -32.60 -7.59
C GLU A 171 16.40 -32.35 -6.12
N GLY A 172 15.93 -33.25 -5.25
CA GLY A 172 16.25 -33.28 -3.84
C GLY A 172 17.39 -34.26 -3.57
N LEU A 173 18.45 -33.79 -2.95
CA LEU A 173 19.65 -34.57 -2.67
C LEU A 173 19.57 -35.19 -1.28
N SER A 174 19.80 -36.50 -1.18
CA SER A 174 19.82 -37.19 0.11
C SER A 174 20.94 -36.67 1.01
N LEU A 175 20.70 -36.67 2.32
CA LEU A 175 21.74 -36.46 3.33
C LEU A 175 22.32 -37.78 3.86
N GLU A 176 21.77 -38.92 3.46
CA GLU A 176 22.29 -40.23 3.83
C GLU A 176 23.61 -40.49 3.07
N ASN A 177 24.68 -40.72 3.84
CA ASN A 177 26.09 -40.88 3.43
C ASN A 177 26.93 -39.61 3.22
N ARG A 178 26.54 -38.42 3.71
CA ARG A 178 27.57 -37.38 3.94
C ARG A 178 28.38 -37.74 5.19
N PRO A 179 29.70 -37.99 5.09
CA PRO A 179 30.53 -38.05 6.29
C PRO A 179 30.41 -36.72 7.03
N SER A 180 30.05 -36.80 8.31
CA SER A 180 29.84 -35.64 9.18
C SER A 180 31.12 -34.78 9.19
N GLY A 181 31.02 -33.53 8.73
CA GLY A 181 32.14 -32.58 8.69
C GLY A 181 32.84 -32.40 7.34
N ALA A 182 32.33 -32.96 6.23
CA ALA A 182 32.90 -32.69 4.90
C ALA A 182 32.75 -31.20 4.52
N VAL A 183 33.88 -30.49 4.46
CA VAL A 183 33.99 -29.16 3.89
C VAL A 183 33.79 -29.28 2.38
N VAL A 184 32.80 -28.56 1.84
CA VAL A 184 32.62 -28.40 0.39
C VAL A 184 33.82 -27.62 -0.14
N GLY A 185 34.81 -28.30 -0.69
CA GLY A 185 35.96 -27.60 -1.28
C GLY A 185 37.28 -28.33 -1.42
N SER A 186 37.37 -29.66 -1.36
CA SER A 186 38.54 -30.38 -1.89
C SER A 186 38.29 -31.88 -1.81
N ASP A 187 37.82 -32.49 -2.90
CA ASP A 187 38.51 -33.63 -3.51
C ASP A 187 37.65 -34.28 -4.60
N LYS A 188 38.34 -34.68 -5.66
CA LYS A 188 37.80 -35.28 -6.89
C LYS A 188 37.40 -36.74 -6.68
N SER A 189 36.43 -37.00 -5.82
CA SER A 189 35.64 -38.24 -5.89
C SER A 189 34.23 -37.87 -6.28
N ALA A 190 33.85 -38.23 -7.50
CA ALA A 190 32.48 -38.18 -8.00
C ALA A 190 31.63 -39.16 -7.18
N GLU A 191 31.28 -38.75 -5.96
CA GLU A 191 30.31 -39.42 -5.12
C GLU A 191 28.97 -39.19 -5.82
N THR A 192 28.38 -40.26 -6.35
CA THR A 192 27.09 -40.23 -7.03
C THR A 192 26.06 -39.63 -6.07
N VAL A 193 25.75 -38.36 -6.29
CA VAL A 193 24.72 -37.64 -5.54
C VAL A 193 23.42 -38.42 -5.71
N LYS A 194 22.96 -39.07 -4.64
CA LYS A 194 21.73 -39.86 -4.68
C LYS A 194 20.55 -38.90 -4.64
N ILE A 195 19.83 -38.81 -5.76
CA ILE A 195 18.54 -38.12 -5.83
C ILE A 195 17.57 -38.88 -4.92
N ALA A 196 17.14 -38.22 -3.85
CA ALA A 196 16.18 -38.74 -2.88
C ALA A 196 14.74 -38.48 -3.35
N GLU A 197 14.51 -37.30 -3.92
CA GLU A 197 13.20 -36.81 -4.31
C GLU A 197 13.31 -35.97 -5.59
N SER A 198 12.22 -35.81 -6.32
CA SER A 198 12.12 -34.85 -7.41
C SER A 198 10.68 -34.37 -7.60
N GLY A 199 10.52 -33.23 -8.27
CA GLY A 199 9.20 -32.70 -8.56
C GLY A 199 9.23 -31.60 -9.62
N PRO A 200 8.05 -31.10 -10.03
CA PRO A 200 7.95 -30.13 -11.11
C PRO A 200 8.34 -28.72 -10.67
N ILE A 201 8.93 -27.97 -11.61
CA ILE A 201 9.00 -26.51 -11.60
C ILE A 201 8.22 -25.99 -12.81
N LEU A 202 7.33 -25.04 -12.60
CA LEU A 202 6.70 -24.28 -13.68
C LEU A 202 7.29 -22.86 -13.69
N ASN A 203 8.02 -22.55 -14.75
CA ASN A 203 8.53 -21.20 -14.99
C ASN A 203 7.53 -20.43 -15.84
N ILE A 204 6.88 -19.42 -15.26
CA ILE A 204 6.12 -18.44 -16.02
C ILE A 204 7.14 -17.48 -16.64
N ARG A 205 7.30 -17.60 -17.96
CA ARG A 205 8.30 -16.89 -18.74
C ARG A 205 7.73 -15.62 -19.34
N HIS A 206 8.40 -14.52 -19.07
CA HIS A 206 8.02 -13.22 -19.58
C HIS A 206 8.03 -13.22 -21.13
N PRO A 207 7.06 -12.57 -21.82
CA PRO A 207 6.99 -12.56 -23.29
C PRO A 207 8.24 -12.00 -23.97
N GLN A 208 8.91 -11.03 -23.33
CA GLN A 208 10.16 -10.42 -23.83
C GLN A 208 11.44 -11.21 -23.49
N TRP A 209 11.34 -12.38 -22.86
CA TRP A 209 12.52 -13.21 -22.55
C TRP A 209 13.21 -13.70 -23.83
N THR A 210 14.55 -13.59 -23.88
CA THR A 210 15.40 -14.16 -24.95
C THR A 210 16.66 -14.81 -24.37
N ALA A 211 17.35 -15.66 -25.14
CA ALA A 211 18.58 -16.30 -24.68
C ALA A 211 19.74 -15.28 -24.53
N GLU A 212 19.74 -14.25 -25.39
CA GLU A 212 20.74 -13.17 -25.40
C GLU A 212 20.47 -12.15 -24.29
N LYS A 213 19.21 -11.91 -23.96
CA LYS A 213 18.76 -11.00 -22.90
C LYS A 213 17.74 -11.73 -22.01
N PRO A 214 18.22 -12.57 -21.08
CA PRO A 214 17.34 -13.30 -20.18
C PRO A 214 16.67 -12.33 -19.21
N ARG A 215 15.34 -12.43 -19.13
CA ARG A 215 14.52 -11.74 -18.13
C ARG A 215 14.20 -12.71 -16.99
N GLN A 216 13.90 -12.20 -15.80
CA GLN A 216 13.49 -13.03 -14.68
C GLN A 216 12.18 -13.77 -14.99
N ASP A 217 12.21 -15.09 -14.86
CA ASP A 217 10.99 -15.90 -14.83
C ASP A 217 10.37 -15.88 -13.44
N ILE A 218 9.08 -16.23 -13.34
CA ILE A 218 8.41 -16.55 -12.07
C ILE A 218 8.41 -18.08 -11.89
N PRO A 219 9.36 -18.66 -11.15
CA PRO A 219 9.40 -20.10 -10.90
C PRO A 219 8.41 -20.51 -9.80
N ILE A 220 7.62 -21.54 -10.08
CA ILE A 220 6.72 -22.18 -9.12
C ILE A 220 7.12 -23.64 -8.98
N MET A 221 7.81 -23.95 -7.87
CA MET A 221 8.08 -25.32 -7.46
C MET A 221 6.82 -25.95 -6.89
N ILE A 222 6.55 -27.18 -7.26
CA ILE A 222 5.39 -27.93 -6.80
C ILE A 222 5.88 -29.10 -5.95
N PHE A 223 5.34 -29.20 -4.75
CA PHE A 223 5.64 -30.27 -3.80
C PHE A 223 4.35 -31.00 -3.44
N THR A 224 4.40 -32.32 -3.32
CA THR A 224 3.37 -33.02 -2.53
C THR A 224 3.53 -32.68 -1.04
N MET A 225 2.48 -32.88 -0.24
CA MET A 225 2.57 -32.66 1.22
C MET A 225 3.70 -33.46 1.87
N ALA A 226 3.85 -34.74 1.50
CA ALA A 226 4.91 -35.60 2.03
C ALA A 226 6.31 -35.09 1.66
N GLN A 227 6.50 -34.62 0.42
CA GLN A 227 7.77 -34.03 -0.02
C GLN A 227 8.10 -32.74 0.73
N TRP A 228 7.10 -31.88 0.94
CA TRP A 228 7.27 -30.64 1.70
C TRP A 228 7.65 -30.93 3.15
N GLU A 229 6.94 -31.83 3.84
CA GLU A 229 7.27 -32.24 5.21
C GLU A 229 8.66 -32.86 5.32
N ALA A 230 9.06 -33.70 4.36
CA ALA A 230 10.39 -34.29 4.32
C ALA A 230 11.49 -33.24 4.09
N LEU A 231 11.23 -32.21 3.27
CA LEU A 231 12.12 -31.08 3.07
C LEU A 231 12.28 -30.24 4.35
N GLN A 232 11.16 -29.92 5.03
CA GLN A 232 11.16 -29.18 6.29
C GLN A 232 11.83 -29.96 7.44
N SER A 233 11.77 -31.29 7.38
CA SER A 233 12.43 -32.18 8.34
C SER A 233 13.89 -32.48 7.99
N GLU A 234 14.47 -31.75 7.03
CA GLU A 234 15.85 -31.93 6.55
C GLU A 234 16.17 -33.38 6.18
N LYS A 235 15.23 -34.13 5.57
CA LYS A 235 15.52 -35.49 5.07
C LYS A 235 16.26 -35.45 3.74
N PHE A 236 16.09 -34.36 3.01
CA PHE A 236 16.83 -34.03 1.80
C PHE A 236 16.95 -32.50 1.68
N HIS A 237 17.81 -32.04 0.78
CA HIS A 237 17.99 -30.62 0.49
C HIS A 237 17.92 -30.35 -1.01
N ILE A 238 17.51 -29.14 -1.40
CA ILE A 238 17.44 -28.72 -2.80
C ILE A 238 18.48 -27.63 -3.04
N GLY A 239 19.43 -27.91 -3.92
CA GLY A 239 20.57 -27.03 -4.17
C GLY A 239 21.50 -26.87 -2.95
N ALA A 240 22.44 -25.94 -3.06
CA ALA A 240 23.44 -25.68 -2.01
C ALA A 240 23.12 -24.43 -1.16
N ALA A 241 21.92 -23.86 -1.31
CA ALA A 241 21.54 -22.64 -0.59
C ALA A 241 21.36 -22.94 0.92
N PRO A 242 21.76 -22.02 1.81
CA PRO A 242 21.60 -22.18 3.26
C PRO A 242 20.15 -22.03 3.72
N MET A 243 19.26 -21.60 2.82
CA MET A 243 17.82 -21.45 3.04
C MET A 243 17.09 -22.27 1.99
N GLY A 244 15.98 -22.90 2.38
CA GLY A 244 15.13 -23.67 1.47
C GLY A 244 14.17 -22.82 0.64
N PRO A 245 13.38 -23.46 -0.23
CA PRO A 245 12.28 -22.82 -0.94
C PRO A 245 11.30 -22.10 0.01
N LYS A 246 10.76 -20.96 -0.44
CA LYS A 246 9.78 -20.16 0.30
C LYS A 246 8.37 -20.53 -0.16
N GLU A 247 7.48 -20.86 0.77
CA GLU A 247 6.09 -21.14 0.43
C GLU A 247 5.37 -19.90 -0.13
N LEU A 248 4.62 -20.11 -1.23
CA LEU A 248 3.74 -19.13 -1.86
C LEU A 248 2.26 -19.41 -1.56
N GLY A 249 1.90 -20.68 -1.37
CA GLY A 249 0.56 -21.11 -0.99
C GLY A 249 0.43 -22.64 -1.05
N ARG A 250 -0.73 -23.17 -0.67
CA ARG A 250 -1.00 -24.61 -0.67
C ARG A 250 -2.48 -24.92 -0.86
N ASN A 251 -2.78 -26.10 -1.38
CA ASN A 251 -4.12 -26.69 -1.35
C ASN A 251 -4.11 -28.02 -0.61
N SER A 252 -5.11 -28.88 -0.79
CA SER A 252 -5.20 -30.17 -0.08
C SER A 252 -4.14 -31.21 -0.52
N LYS A 253 -3.49 -31.02 -1.67
CA LYS A 253 -2.57 -31.99 -2.27
C LYS A 253 -1.14 -31.48 -2.41
N TYR A 254 -0.99 -30.18 -2.66
CA TYR A 254 0.28 -29.59 -3.06
C TYR A 254 0.63 -28.35 -2.23
N VAL A 255 1.94 -28.14 -2.09
CA VAL A 255 2.54 -26.87 -1.66
C VAL A 255 3.23 -26.24 -2.87
N PHE A 256 2.95 -24.97 -3.10
CA PHE A 256 3.57 -24.14 -4.13
C PHE A 256 4.63 -23.29 -3.47
N ALA A 257 5.85 -23.34 -3.99
CA ALA A 257 6.97 -22.63 -3.40
C ALA A 257 7.88 -21.99 -4.44
N LEU A 258 8.56 -20.96 -4.01
CA LEU A 258 9.56 -20.22 -4.76
C LEU A 258 10.95 -20.81 -4.46
N PRO A 259 11.78 -21.11 -5.46
CA PRO A 259 13.14 -21.57 -5.24
C PRO A 259 13.94 -20.60 -4.37
N ALA A 260 14.82 -21.16 -3.55
CA ALA A 260 15.81 -20.35 -2.85
C ALA A 260 16.67 -19.60 -3.87
N ARG A 261 16.92 -18.30 -3.63
CA ARG A 261 17.80 -17.48 -4.47
C ARG A 261 17.38 -17.37 -5.95
N TYR A 262 16.08 -17.48 -6.25
CA TYR A 262 15.55 -17.41 -7.63
C TYR A 262 15.95 -16.14 -8.41
N ASN A 263 16.20 -15.02 -7.71
CA ASN A 263 16.56 -13.71 -8.28
C ASN A 263 18.03 -13.31 -8.01
N TYR A 264 18.90 -14.22 -7.54
CA TYR A 264 20.26 -13.87 -7.10
C TYR A 264 21.21 -13.45 -8.23
N ALA A 265 20.87 -13.79 -9.47
CA ALA A 265 21.59 -13.33 -10.67
C ALA A 265 21.17 -11.91 -11.10
N PHE A 266 20.15 -11.33 -10.45
CA PHE A 266 19.55 -10.04 -10.78
C PHE A 266 19.33 -9.84 -12.29
N PRO A 267 18.70 -10.81 -13.00
CA PRO A 267 18.41 -10.62 -14.42
C PRO A 267 17.39 -9.49 -14.60
N GLU A 268 17.25 -8.99 -15.83
CA GLU A 268 16.29 -7.93 -16.12
C GLU A 268 14.88 -8.31 -15.62
N GLY A 269 14.16 -7.34 -15.05
CA GLY A 269 12.79 -7.55 -14.57
C GLY A 269 12.66 -8.30 -13.24
N PHE A 270 13.76 -8.52 -12.50
CA PHE A 270 13.66 -9.19 -11.20
C PHE A 270 12.86 -8.37 -10.17
N GLU A 271 12.96 -7.03 -10.15
CA GLU A 271 12.17 -6.21 -9.22
C GLU A 271 10.66 -6.31 -9.49
N GLU A 272 10.28 -6.41 -10.76
CA GLU A 272 8.89 -6.61 -11.16
C GLU A 272 8.38 -7.97 -10.68
N VAL A 273 9.18 -9.04 -10.84
CA VAL A 273 8.82 -10.36 -10.35
C VAL A 273 8.69 -10.37 -8.82
N ASP A 274 9.60 -9.70 -8.12
CA ASP A 274 9.53 -9.56 -6.66
C ASP A 274 8.23 -8.87 -6.24
N ALA A 275 7.85 -7.76 -6.89
CA ALA A 275 6.61 -7.04 -6.62
C ALA A 275 5.35 -7.91 -6.88
N ILE A 276 5.33 -8.69 -7.97
CA ILE A 276 4.24 -9.63 -8.27
C ILE A 276 4.12 -10.71 -7.19
N LEU A 277 5.23 -11.24 -6.70
CA LEU A 277 5.25 -12.26 -5.66
C LEU A 277 4.79 -11.71 -4.30
N GLU A 278 5.17 -10.49 -3.97
CA GLU A 278 4.76 -9.80 -2.74
C GLU A 278 3.28 -9.42 -2.72
N SER A 279 2.65 -9.25 -3.89
CA SER A 279 1.22 -8.93 -3.98
C SER A 279 0.29 -10.11 -3.67
N GLY A 280 0.82 -11.30 -3.38
CA GLY A 280 0.03 -12.51 -3.16
C GLY A 280 -0.64 -13.01 -4.44
N ALA A 281 0.07 -12.93 -5.57
CA ALA A 281 -0.47 -13.29 -6.89
C ALA A 281 -0.96 -14.75 -7.02
N LEU A 282 -0.44 -15.68 -6.20
CA LEU A 282 -0.85 -17.09 -6.21
C LEU A 282 -2.10 -17.33 -5.36
N LYS A 283 -3.13 -17.93 -5.95
CA LYS A 283 -4.32 -18.42 -5.24
C LYS A 283 -4.51 -19.91 -5.50
N ALA A 284 -4.36 -20.71 -4.44
CA ALA A 284 -4.55 -22.16 -4.46
C ALA A 284 -6.02 -22.53 -4.20
N TYR A 285 -6.50 -23.60 -4.83
CA TYR A 285 -7.85 -24.14 -4.66
C TYR A 285 -7.88 -25.68 -4.71
#